data_AF-A0A1B9GP51-F1
#
_entry.id   AF-A0A1B9GP51-F1
#
_cell.length_a   1.000
_cell.length_b   1.000
_cell.length_c   1.000
_cell.angle_alpha   90.00
_cell.angle_beta   90.00
_cell.angle_gamma   90.00
#
_symmetry.space_group_name_H-M   'P 1'
#
loop_
_entity.id
_entity.type
_entity.pdbx_description
1 polymer ?
#
loop_
_entity_poly.entity_id
_entity_poly.type
_entity_poly.pdbx_seq_one_letter_code
_entity_poly.pdbx_strand_id
1 'polypeptide(L)'
;MSLSIPLTQTISPHSSAPVSRSTSTTNLIPLMDAKIGSAASVPAATRTGPPLANSWRTAESHERAGSLQQRNVERVTAGSSSSSEPNTLADNIGEKQEAEKDVKQEKEEEEDESSPIPVRSVWPPWKRRDGWSGWMSDTVTADALVLSLILQAFSTGILDATTYLDFNTFASNQTGNTILLTVAVVRVSGRQLLLTGISLGSFLGAAFVFAQIGHFCGVRRRIWLLTNVWFQLFCLMLAAIFLSPHGPALTRLNQKHDWAIISLFAIMSGAQVAAARQASIQEIPTAPMTSSYVDLVGDKYIFAGFGNEKGRARNRRLAYIMAMIVGSFIGGIMHKYAGSWVVVVVAMSFKLAVIVLISIAPADPPKKKKSKQEAAEEGKNKESERVARSN
;
A
#
# COMPACT_ATOMS: atom_id res chain seq x y z
N MET A 1 -9.72 23.25 73.18
CA MET A 1 -9.51 23.89 74.50
C MET A 1 -8.38 24.89 74.32
N SER A 2 -8.46 26.17 74.69
CA SER A 2 -9.62 26.93 75.20
C SER A 2 -9.60 28.36 74.61
N LEU A 3 -10.70 29.12 74.72
CA LEU A 3 -10.77 30.51 74.26
C LEU A 3 -10.19 31.50 75.30
N SER A 4 -9.77 32.68 74.82
CA SER A 4 -10.01 33.97 75.49
C SER A 4 -9.93 35.14 74.49
N ILE A 5 -10.76 36.16 74.69
CA ILE A 5 -10.83 37.42 73.94
C ILE A 5 -11.12 38.54 74.96
N PRO A 6 -10.65 39.79 74.75
CA PRO A 6 -11.59 40.91 74.54
C PRO A 6 -11.15 41.83 73.38
N LEU A 7 -12.01 42.29 72.44
CA LEU A 7 -13.23 43.12 72.51
C LEU A 7 -12.99 44.65 72.49
N THR A 8 -13.37 45.29 71.37
CA THR A 8 -13.93 46.66 71.18
C THR A 8 -14.24 46.75 69.67
N GLN A 9 -15.48 46.64 69.18
CA GLN A 9 -16.55 47.66 69.12
C GLN A 9 -16.16 48.93 68.29
N THR A 10 -16.99 49.52 67.42
CA THR A 10 -18.47 49.46 67.30
C THR A 10 -18.98 49.87 65.90
N ILE A 11 -20.27 49.56 65.61
CA ILE A 11 -21.20 50.22 64.66
C ILE A 11 -21.07 49.95 63.14
N SER A 12 -22.18 49.46 62.59
CA SER A 12 -22.73 49.71 61.23
C SER A 12 -24.17 50.20 61.41
N PRO A 13 -24.91 50.71 60.38
CA PRO A 13 -25.80 49.80 59.62
C PRO A 13 -26.27 50.28 58.20
N HIS A 14 -27.08 49.45 57.53
CA HIS A 14 -27.94 49.68 56.34
C HIS A 14 -27.28 50.15 55.01
N SER A 15 -27.52 49.59 53.82
CA SER A 15 -28.53 48.67 53.23
C SER A 15 -29.88 49.26 52.79
N SER A 16 -30.00 49.57 51.48
CA SER A 16 -31.23 49.43 50.67
C SER A 16 -30.99 49.68 49.16
N ALA A 17 -31.40 48.73 48.30
CA ALA A 17 -31.88 49.00 46.92
C ALA A 17 -33.42 49.28 46.99
N PRO A 18 -34.24 49.45 45.92
CA PRO A 18 -34.03 49.24 44.46
C PRO A 18 -34.75 50.26 43.52
N VAL A 19 -35.10 49.84 42.28
CA VAL A 19 -36.25 50.25 41.39
C VAL A 19 -35.95 50.80 39.96
N SER A 20 -36.14 49.89 38.98
CA SER A 20 -36.66 50.00 37.58
C SER A 20 -36.48 51.22 36.65
N ARG A 21 -36.06 50.94 35.41
CA ARG A 21 -36.83 50.98 34.12
C ARG A 21 -36.07 50.05 33.15
N SER A 22 -36.62 49.07 32.41
CA SER A 22 -37.94 48.78 31.83
C SER A 22 -38.30 49.54 30.54
N THR A 23 -38.01 48.90 29.41
CA THR A 23 -38.87 48.81 28.20
C THR A 23 -38.48 47.58 27.35
N SER A 24 -39.42 46.68 27.09
CA SER A 24 -39.42 45.80 25.89
C SER A 24 -39.87 46.65 24.67
N THR A 25 -40.01 46.21 23.41
CA THR A 25 -40.37 44.94 22.74
C THR A 25 -39.92 45.11 21.25
N THR A 26 -39.86 44.17 20.29
CA THR A 26 -40.52 42.87 20.02
C THR A 26 -39.63 41.99 19.11
N ASN A 27 -40.02 40.72 18.92
CA ASN A 27 -39.53 39.85 17.85
C ASN A 27 -39.63 40.47 16.43
N LEU A 28 -38.82 39.97 15.49
CA LEU A 28 -39.35 39.38 14.24
C LEU A 28 -38.28 38.55 13.50
N ILE A 29 -38.71 37.42 12.93
CA ILE A 29 -37.94 36.57 12.01
C ILE A 29 -38.44 36.86 10.59
N PRO A 30 -37.56 37.12 9.60
CA PRO A 30 -37.92 37.03 8.19
C PRO A 30 -37.57 35.63 7.65
N LEU A 31 -38.60 34.77 7.52
CA LEU A 31 -38.62 33.73 6.48
C LEU A 31 -39.35 34.32 5.26
N MET A 32 -39.27 33.63 4.11
CA MET A 32 -39.83 34.07 2.81
C MET A 32 -39.07 35.28 2.19
N ASP A 33 -39.01 35.45 0.87
CA ASP A 33 -39.73 34.74 -0.18
C ASP A 33 -38.86 34.47 -1.42
N ALA A 34 -39.16 33.40 -2.16
CA ALA A 34 -38.56 33.16 -3.47
C ALA A 34 -39.40 33.88 -4.54
N LYS A 35 -38.79 34.76 -5.34
CA LYS A 35 -39.53 35.47 -6.41
C LYS A 35 -38.81 35.48 -7.75
N ILE A 36 -39.59 35.21 -8.79
CA ILE A 36 -39.17 35.05 -10.19
C ILE A 36 -39.19 36.42 -10.88
N GLY A 37 -38.15 36.71 -11.68
CA GLY A 37 -38.00 37.96 -12.45
C GLY A 37 -36.51 38.22 -12.72
N SER A 38 -35.90 37.78 -13.83
CA SER A 38 -36.15 38.08 -15.26
C SER A 38 -35.39 39.33 -15.76
N ALA A 39 -34.82 39.20 -16.97
CA ALA A 39 -34.21 40.24 -17.79
C ALA A 39 -33.03 41.07 -17.23
N ALA A 40 -31.81 40.60 -17.52
CA ALA A 40 -30.65 41.47 -17.74
C ALA A 40 -30.00 41.08 -19.08
N SER A 41 -29.79 42.05 -19.97
CA SER A 41 -29.47 41.82 -21.39
C SER A 41 -28.00 41.52 -21.67
N VAL A 42 -27.74 40.49 -22.49
CA VAL A 42 -26.46 40.31 -23.20
C VAL A 42 -26.63 40.81 -24.65
N PRO A 43 -25.79 41.72 -25.16
CA PRO A 43 -25.85 42.15 -26.55
C PRO A 43 -25.28 41.06 -27.47
N ALA A 44 -26.05 40.64 -28.48
CA ALA A 44 -25.61 39.67 -29.47
C ALA A 44 -24.92 40.35 -30.66
N ALA A 45 -23.84 39.76 -31.16
CA ALA A 45 -23.21 40.10 -32.44
C ALA A 45 -23.48 39.00 -33.48
N THR A 46 -24.02 39.40 -34.63
CA THR A 46 -24.63 38.51 -35.62
C THR A 46 -23.60 37.77 -36.50
N ARG A 47 -23.42 36.48 -36.20
CA ARG A 47 -23.63 35.33 -37.12
C ARG A 47 -23.11 35.41 -38.58
N THR A 48 -22.12 34.58 -38.90
CA THR A 48 -21.99 33.83 -40.17
C THR A 48 -21.45 32.40 -39.92
N GLY A 49 -21.63 31.51 -40.90
CA GLY A 49 -21.24 30.09 -40.96
C GLY A 49 -21.89 29.47 -42.22
N PRO A 50 -21.93 28.14 -42.46
CA PRO A 50 -21.33 26.98 -41.77
C PRO A 50 -20.33 26.27 -42.75
N PRO A 51 -20.05 24.93 -42.75
CA PRO A 51 -20.36 23.85 -41.81
C PRO A 51 -19.16 22.99 -41.34
N LEU A 52 -19.44 22.03 -40.45
CA LEU A 52 -18.51 21.03 -39.93
C LEU A 52 -18.24 19.92 -40.96
N ALA A 53 -16.97 19.59 -41.20
CA ALA A 53 -16.56 18.35 -41.88
C ALA A 53 -15.16 17.87 -41.48
N ASN A 54 -15.07 16.62 -41.02
CA ASN A 54 -13.92 15.69 -41.11
C ASN A 54 -12.50 16.20 -40.79
N SER A 55 -12.09 16.16 -39.52
CA SER A 55 -10.66 16.24 -39.12
C SER A 55 -10.23 15.31 -37.96
N TRP A 56 -10.96 14.21 -37.73
CA TRP A 56 -10.60 13.16 -36.76
C TRP A 56 -10.11 11.87 -37.44
N ARG A 57 -9.17 11.97 -38.40
CA ARG A 57 -8.62 10.79 -39.12
C ARG A 57 -7.10 10.84 -39.31
N THR A 58 -6.36 11.11 -38.24
CA THR A 58 -4.88 11.07 -38.25
C THR A 58 -4.28 10.72 -36.87
N ALA A 59 -4.94 9.84 -36.11
CA ALA A 59 -4.46 9.37 -34.80
C ALA A 59 -4.61 7.84 -34.59
N GLU A 60 -5.02 7.08 -35.61
CA GLU A 60 -5.43 5.67 -35.50
C GLU A 60 -4.44 4.70 -36.19
N SER A 61 -3.17 5.10 -36.28
CA SER A 61 -2.11 4.41 -37.05
C SER A 61 -1.00 3.78 -36.21
N HIS A 62 -1.10 3.81 -34.87
CA HIS A 62 -0.10 3.22 -33.96
C HIS A 62 -0.62 2.11 -33.02
N GLU A 63 -1.89 1.70 -33.11
CA GLU A 63 -2.47 0.58 -32.34
C GLU A 63 -2.61 -0.75 -33.14
N ARG A 64 -1.90 -0.89 -34.27
CA ARG A 64 -1.86 -2.14 -35.05
C ARG A 64 -0.52 -2.88 -34.96
N ALA A 65 -0.04 -3.10 -33.75
CA ALA A 65 1.16 -3.90 -33.46
C ALA A 65 0.98 -4.99 -32.38
N GLY A 66 -0.19 -5.08 -31.73
CA GLY A 66 -0.40 -5.93 -30.54
C GLY A 66 -1.26 -7.19 -30.70
N SER A 67 -1.85 -7.45 -31.89
CA SER A 67 -2.99 -8.38 -32.03
C SER A 67 -2.82 -9.48 -33.10
N LEU A 68 -1.57 -9.92 -33.37
CA LEU A 68 -1.25 -10.94 -34.38
C LEU A 68 -0.76 -12.28 -33.80
N GLN A 69 -0.80 -12.48 -32.48
CA GLN A 69 -0.35 -13.72 -31.82
C GLN A 69 -1.49 -14.64 -31.35
N GLN A 70 -2.74 -14.42 -31.80
CA GLN A 70 -3.91 -15.13 -31.23
C GLN A 70 -5.02 -15.50 -32.25
N ARG A 71 -4.64 -15.80 -33.50
CA ARG A 71 -5.54 -16.42 -34.50
C ARG A 71 -4.82 -17.49 -35.32
N ASN A 72 -4.67 -18.69 -34.74
CA ASN A 72 -4.18 -19.86 -35.50
C ASN A 72 -4.59 -21.23 -34.89
N VAL A 73 -5.73 -21.31 -34.18
CA VAL A 73 -6.21 -22.55 -33.53
C VAL A 73 -7.54 -23.06 -34.10
N GLU A 74 -8.42 -22.17 -34.59
CA GLU A 74 -9.76 -22.55 -35.09
C GLU A 74 -9.84 -22.52 -36.63
N ARG A 75 -9.23 -23.50 -37.33
CA ARG A 75 -9.58 -23.78 -38.74
C ARG A 75 -9.23 -25.18 -39.29
N VAL A 76 -9.40 -26.27 -38.52
CA VAL A 76 -9.23 -27.65 -39.03
C VAL A 76 -10.37 -28.60 -38.61
N THR A 77 -11.63 -28.17 -38.75
CA THR A 77 -12.82 -29.05 -38.61
C THR A 77 -13.96 -28.64 -39.54
N ALA A 78 -13.75 -28.75 -40.85
CA ALA A 78 -14.81 -28.73 -41.87
C ALA A 78 -14.27 -29.43 -43.12
N GLY A 79 -14.85 -30.56 -43.51
CA GLY A 79 -14.39 -31.31 -44.68
C GLY A 79 -15.56 -31.85 -45.50
N SER A 80 -15.38 -31.90 -46.82
CA SER A 80 -15.98 -32.91 -47.72
C SER A 80 -15.55 -32.69 -49.17
N SER A 81 -14.95 -33.70 -49.80
CA SER A 81 -15.37 -34.32 -51.09
C SER A 81 -14.19 -34.79 -51.94
N SER A 82 -14.27 -36.03 -52.47
CA SER A 82 -13.37 -36.69 -53.46
C SER A 82 -11.89 -36.87 -53.07
N SER A 83 -11.19 -37.95 -53.47
CA SER A 83 -11.63 -39.22 -54.10
C SER A 83 -10.53 -40.31 -53.99
N SER A 84 -10.93 -41.56 -54.28
CA SER A 84 -10.12 -42.67 -54.84
C SER A 84 -8.92 -43.25 -54.04
N GLU A 85 -9.16 -44.48 -53.57
CA GLU A 85 -8.25 -45.64 -53.52
C GLU A 85 -7.18 -45.78 -52.39
N PRO A 86 -6.77 -47.03 -52.05
CA PRO A 86 -6.17 -47.35 -50.76
C PRO A 86 -4.74 -47.92 -50.83
N ASN A 87 -3.95 -47.75 -49.75
CA ASN A 87 -3.15 -48.87 -49.21
C ASN A 87 -2.61 -48.64 -47.79
N THR A 88 -2.48 -49.76 -47.07
CA THR A 88 -1.60 -50.06 -45.93
C THR A 88 -0.77 -48.93 -45.27
N LEU A 89 -1.14 -48.52 -44.05
CA LEU A 89 -0.21 -48.18 -42.94
C LEU A 89 -0.98 -47.89 -41.63
N ALA A 90 -1.49 -48.93 -40.98
CA ALA A 90 -2.20 -48.84 -39.70
C ALA A 90 -1.45 -49.62 -38.61
N ASP A 91 -0.50 -48.95 -37.94
CA ASP A 91 0.20 -49.43 -36.73
C ASP A 91 0.87 -48.25 -35.98
N ASN A 92 1.40 -47.26 -36.73
CA ASN A 92 2.34 -46.25 -36.21
C ASN A 92 1.71 -45.01 -35.53
N ILE A 93 0.52 -45.15 -34.92
CA ILE A 93 -0.24 -44.01 -34.31
C ILE A 93 -0.41 -44.14 -32.79
N GLY A 94 -0.43 -45.37 -32.23
CA GLY A 94 -0.51 -45.58 -30.77
C GLY A 94 0.74 -45.10 -30.04
N GLU A 95 1.90 -45.63 -30.43
CA GLU A 95 3.22 -45.37 -29.83
C GLU A 95 3.53 -43.88 -29.64
N LYS A 96 3.13 -43.02 -30.59
CA LYS A 96 3.36 -41.57 -30.51
C LYS A 96 2.45 -40.86 -29.51
N GLN A 97 1.27 -41.38 -29.19
CA GLN A 97 0.36 -40.79 -28.21
C GLN A 97 0.63 -41.25 -26.77
N GLU A 98 1.26 -42.41 -26.60
CA GLU A 98 1.80 -42.82 -25.30
C GLU A 98 3.11 -42.05 -25.05
N ALA A 99 4.08 -42.06 -25.97
CA ALA A 99 5.32 -41.30 -25.82
C ALA A 99 5.12 -39.78 -25.60
N GLU A 100 4.12 -39.12 -26.22
CA GLU A 100 3.83 -37.70 -25.95
C GLU A 100 3.09 -37.45 -24.61
N LYS A 101 2.49 -38.48 -24.00
CA LYS A 101 1.95 -38.43 -22.64
C LYS A 101 3.04 -38.70 -21.61
N ASP A 102 3.86 -39.70 -21.83
CA ASP A 102 4.95 -40.08 -20.92
C ASP A 102 5.95 -38.92 -20.81
N VAL A 103 6.37 -38.33 -21.94
CA VAL A 103 7.23 -37.13 -21.97
C VAL A 103 6.53 -35.87 -21.42
N LYS A 104 5.20 -35.87 -21.22
CA LYS A 104 4.48 -34.83 -20.48
C LYS A 104 4.42 -35.11 -18.99
N GLN A 105 4.18 -36.36 -18.58
CA GLN A 105 4.23 -36.74 -17.16
C GLN A 105 5.65 -36.64 -16.61
N GLU A 106 6.66 -37.13 -17.31
CA GLU A 106 8.07 -36.93 -16.93
C GLU A 106 8.42 -35.44 -16.80
N LYS A 107 7.83 -34.55 -17.62
CA LYS A 107 8.03 -33.10 -17.49
C LYS A 107 7.25 -32.45 -16.35
N GLU A 108 6.02 -32.87 -16.08
CA GLU A 108 5.25 -32.37 -14.94
C GLU A 108 5.83 -32.89 -13.61
N GLU A 109 6.46 -34.07 -13.61
CA GLU A 109 7.19 -34.65 -12.47
C GLU A 109 8.60 -34.03 -12.30
N GLU A 110 9.38 -33.83 -13.38
CA GLU A 110 10.67 -33.09 -13.31
C GLU A 110 10.49 -31.62 -12.89
N GLU A 111 9.44 -30.93 -13.35
CA GLU A 111 9.20 -29.54 -12.94
C GLU A 111 8.79 -29.44 -11.45
N ASP A 112 8.05 -30.41 -10.89
CA ASP A 112 7.67 -30.39 -9.46
C ASP A 112 8.85 -30.80 -8.54
N GLU A 113 9.65 -31.82 -8.89
CA GLU A 113 10.86 -32.17 -8.12
C GLU A 113 11.95 -31.07 -8.19
N SER A 114 11.89 -30.17 -9.19
CA SER A 114 12.76 -28.98 -9.25
C SER A 114 12.50 -27.95 -8.13
N SER A 115 11.40 -28.08 -7.38
CA SER A 115 11.01 -27.22 -6.25
C SER A 115 12.15 -26.99 -5.25
N PRO A 116 12.78 -25.80 -5.22
CA PRO A 116 14.01 -25.60 -4.46
C PRO A 116 13.68 -25.50 -2.97
N ILE A 117 13.89 -26.61 -2.25
CA ILE A 117 13.58 -26.79 -0.82
C ILE A 117 13.97 -25.52 -0.03
N PRO A 118 13.02 -24.83 0.63
CA PRO A 118 13.30 -23.58 1.32
C PRO A 118 14.33 -23.84 2.42
N VAL A 119 15.47 -23.14 2.35
CA VAL A 119 16.59 -23.36 3.27
C VAL A 119 16.16 -22.89 4.65
N ARG A 120 15.75 -23.86 5.48
CA ARG A 120 15.28 -23.65 6.86
C ARG A 120 16.29 -22.76 7.57
N SER A 121 15.87 -21.54 7.91
CA SER A 121 16.73 -20.55 8.55
C SER A 121 17.30 -21.12 9.84
N VAL A 122 18.61 -21.37 9.86
CA VAL A 122 19.32 -21.81 11.06
C VAL A 122 19.43 -20.63 12.01
N TRP A 123 18.35 -20.40 12.75
CA TRP A 123 18.31 -19.49 13.87
C TRP A 123 18.79 -20.24 15.13
N PRO A 124 19.67 -19.65 15.96
CA PRO A 124 20.18 -18.29 15.89
C PRO A 124 21.43 -18.10 14.99
N PRO A 125 21.68 -16.89 14.46
CA PRO A 125 22.70 -16.61 13.44
C PRO A 125 24.15 -16.89 13.85
N TRP A 126 24.47 -16.86 15.15
CA TRP A 126 25.81 -17.17 15.65
C TRP A 126 26.18 -18.66 15.58
N LYS A 127 25.26 -19.55 15.19
CA LYS A 127 25.54 -20.96 14.88
C LYS A 127 25.86 -21.22 13.39
N ARG A 128 25.88 -20.19 12.54
CA ARG A 128 26.11 -20.30 11.08
C ARG A 128 27.61 -20.17 10.74
N ARG A 129 28.11 -20.96 9.78
CA ARG A 129 29.55 -20.97 9.39
C ARG A 129 30.04 -19.66 8.78
N ASP A 130 29.13 -18.89 8.18
CA ASP A 130 29.29 -17.56 7.60
C ASP A 130 28.76 -16.43 8.53
N GLY A 131 28.33 -16.81 9.74
CA GLY A 131 27.96 -15.92 10.84
C GLY A 131 26.91 -14.85 10.52
N TRP A 132 27.02 -13.74 11.23
CA TRP A 132 26.11 -12.59 11.12
C TRP A 132 26.12 -11.93 9.74
N SER A 133 27.28 -11.87 9.07
CA SER A 133 27.40 -11.24 7.75
C SER A 133 26.62 -12.02 6.67
N GLY A 134 26.76 -13.34 6.65
CA GLY A 134 25.98 -14.21 5.78
C GLY A 134 24.48 -14.10 6.02
N TRP A 135 24.05 -14.24 7.28
CA TRP A 135 22.64 -14.11 7.67
C TRP A 135 22.05 -12.73 7.38
N MET A 136 22.83 -11.64 7.43
CA MET A 136 22.36 -10.31 7.01
C MET A 136 22.20 -10.18 5.49
N SER A 137 23.03 -10.86 4.71
CA SER A 137 23.03 -10.82 3.24
C SER A 137 21.95 -11.71 2.59
N ASP A 138 21.41 -12.69 3.31
CA ASP A 138 20.30 -13.56 2.88
C ASP A 138 19.16 -12.77 2.20
N THR A 139 18.59 -13.34 1.13
CA THR A 139 17.34 -12.86 0.53
C THR A 139 16.16 -13.56 1.21
N VAL A 140 15.20 -12.81 1.75
CA VAL A 140 14.06 -13.36 2.50
C VAL A 140 12.95 -13.79 1.55
N THR A 141 12.40 -14.98 1.76
CA THR A 141 11.31 -15.54 0.95
C THR A 141 10.04 -14.70 1.03
N ALA A 142 9.41 -14.43 -0.11
CA ALA A 142 8.23 -13.57 -0.21
C ALA A 142 7.09 -14.04 0.72
N ASP A 143 6.81 -15.34 0.75
CA ASP A 143 5.75 -15.90 1.61
C ASP A 143 6.00 -15.69 3.12
N ALA A 144 7.26 -15.56 3.55
CA ALA A 144 7.60 -15.25 4.93
C ALA A 144 7.43 -13.75 5.28
N LEU A 145 7.41 -12.88 4.28
CA LEU A 145 7.17 -11.44 4.45
C LEU A 145 5.66 -11.10 4.55
N VAL A 146 4.77 -12.00 4.13
CA VAL A 146 3.31 -11.79 4.13
C VAL A 146 2.79 -11.36 5.50
N LEU A 147 3.11 -12.09 6.58
CA LEU A 147 2.66 -11.75 7.93
C LEU A 147 3.24 -10.41 8.40
N SER A 148 4.52 -10.14 8.08
CA SER A 148 5.19 -8.88 8.39
C SER A 148 4.54 -7.67 7.69
N LEU A 149 4.12 -7.83 6.43
CA LEU A 149 3.43 -6.78 5.67
C LEU A 149 1.99 -6.58 6.15
N ILE A 150 1.26 -7.63 6.53
CA ILE A 150 -0.06 -7.52 7.16
C ILE A 150 0.05 -6.77 8.50
N LEU A 151 1.07 -7.06 9.31
CA LEU A 151 1.30 -6.40 10.60
C LEU A 151 1.77 -4.94 10.42
N GLN A 152 2.55 -4.65 9.37
CA GLN A 152 2.85 -3.26 8.97
C GLN A 152 1.59 -2.51 8.53
N ALA A 153 0.70 -3.13 7.76
CA ALA A 153 -0.57 -2.52 7.34
C ALA A 153 -1.49 -2.25 8.53
N PHE A 154 -1.62 -3.19 9.48
CA PHE A 154 -2.33 -2.96 10.74
C PHE A 154 -1.79 -1.73 11.50
N SER A 155 -0.46 -1.63 11.59
CA SER A 155 0.24 -0.46 12.17
C SER A 155 0.02 0.83 11.36
N THR A 156 -0.06 0.76 10.03
CA THR A 156 -0.41 1.91 9.18
C THR A 156 -1.84 2.38 9.42
N GLY A 157 -2.82 1.47 9.52
CA GLY A 157 -4.21 1.82 9.84
C GLY A 157 -4.33 2.58 11.16
N ILE A 158 -3.65 2.10 12.21
CA ILE A 158 -3.56 2.77 13.52
C ILE A 158 -3.03 4.20 13.37
N LEU A 159 -1.95 4.39 12.62
CA LEU A 159 -1.26 5.67 12.49
C LEU A 159 -1.98 6.66 11.56
N ASP A 160 -2.62 6.20 10.48
CA ASP A 160 -3.42 7.08 9.60
C ASP A 160 -4.71 7.56 10.28
N ALA A 161 -5.33 6.74 11.12
CA ALA A 161 -6.44 7.19 11.98
C ALA A 161 -5.97 8.28 12.97
N THR A 162 -4.86 8.03 13.67
CA THR A 162 -4.26 8.95 14.64
C THR A 162 -3.89 10.29 13.99
N THR A 163 -3.15 10.26 12.88
CA THR A 163 -2.69 11.47 12.19
C THR A 163 -3.83 12.25 11.55
N TYR A 164 -4.86 11.58 11.02
CA TYR A 164 -6.03 12.30 10.53
C TYR A 164 -6.78 13.03 11.65
N LEU A 165 -6.95 12.41 12.82
CA LEU A 165 -7.59 13.04 13.99
C LEU A 165 -6.79 14.24 14.54
N ASP A 166 -5.45 14.19 14.51
CA ASP A 166 -4.58 15.25 15.02
C ASP A 166 -4.33 16.40 14.02
N PHE A 167 -4.20 16.09 12.73
CA PHE A 167 -3.70 16.99 11.68
C PHE A 167 -4.67 17.23 10.52
N ASN A 168 -5.84 16.57 10.50
CA ASN A 168 -6.77 16.55 9.36
C ASN A 168 -6.07 16.18 8.03
N THR A 169 -5.02 15.35 8.14
CA THR A 169 -4.03 15.01 7.11
C THR A 169 -3.54 13.59 7.37
N PHE A 170 -3.44 12.74 6.35
CA PHE A 170 -2.94 11.37 6.50
C PHE A 170 -1.41 11.31 6.41
N ALA A 171 -0.79 10.26 6.96
CA ALA A 171 0.64 9.98 6.78
C ALA A 171 0.92 9.06 5.57
N SER A 172 0.05 8.07 5.32
CA SER A 172 0.20 7.08 4.25
C SER A 172 -0.72 7.32 3.05
N ASN A 173 -1.96 7.78 3.30
CA ASN A 173 -3.00 7.88 2.28
C ASN A 173 -2.87 9.11 1.38
N GLN A 174 -1.80 9.16 0.59
CA GLN A 174 -1.44 10.33 -0.21
C GLN A 174 -2.42 10.68 -1.33
N THR A 175 -3.23 9.72 -1.81
CA THR A 175 -4.32 10.01 -2.77
C THR A 175 -5.41 10.89 -2.14
N GLY A 176 -5.70 10.69 -0.85
CA GLY A 176 -6.55 11.59 -0.07
C GLY A 176 -5.88 12.96 0.15
N ASN A 177 -4.59 12.97 0.51
CA ASN A 177 -3.85 14.22 0.74
C ASN A 177 -3.80 15.11 -0.52
N THR A 178 -3.65 14.56 -1.73
CA THR A 178 -3.71 15.37 -2.97
C THR A 178 -5.02 16.14 -3.12
N ILE A 179 -6.16 15.56 -2.70
CA ILE A 179 -7.48 16.22 -2.71
C ILE A 179 -7.59 17.22 -1.55
N LEU A 180 -7.14 16.86 -0.35
CA LEU A 180 -7.11 17.78 0.80
C LEU A 180 -6.24 19.02 0.52
N LEU A 181 -5.15 18.87 -0.24
CA LEU A 181 -4.24 19.95 -0.62
C LEU A 181 -4.93 20.96 -1.55
N THR A 182 -5.60 20.50 -2.62
CA THR A 182 -6.30 21.40 -3.55
C THR A 182 -7.50 22.08 -2.88
N VAL A 183 -8.24 21.36 -2.03
CA VAL A 183 -9.31 21.96 -1.21
C VAL A 183 -8.75 22.99 -0.22
N ALA A 184 -7.58 22.75 0.38
CA ALA A 184 -6.93 23.71 1.28
C ALA A 184 -6.46 24.99 0.57
N VAL A 185 -6.00 24.90 -0.69
CA VAL A 185 -5.74 26.08 -1.55
C VAL A 185 -7.04 26.87 -1.78
N VAL A 186 -8.10 26.21 -2.25
CA VAL A 186 -9.38 26.86 -2.56
C VAL A 186 -10.04 27.49 -1.33
N ARG A 187 -9.87 26.89 -0.14
CA ARG A 187 -10.37 27.41 1.14
C ARG A 187 -9.42 28.38 1.84
N VAL A 188 -8.25 28.68 1.27
CA VAL A 188 -7.19 29.52 1.88
C VAL A 188 -6.80 29.03 3.29
N SER A 189 -6.83 27.70 3.49
CA SER A 189 -6.63 27.04 4.78
C SER A 189 -5.14 26.85 5.08
N GLY A 190 -4.46 27.93 5.48
CA GLY A 190 -3.01 28.00 5.61
C GLY A 190 -2.35 26.85 6.41
N ARG A 191 -2.91 26.47 7.57
CA ARG A 191 -2.39 25.33 8.36
C ARG A 191 -2.57 23.99 7.63
N GLN A 192 -3.74 23.74 7.05
CA GLN A 192 -4.01 22.47 6.36
C GLN A 192 -3.17 22.34 5.08
N LEU A 193 -3.04 23.44 4.32
CA LEU A 193 -2.17 23.54 3.14
C LEU A 193 -0.71 23.18 3.49
N LEU A 194 -0.19 23.74 4.59
CA LEU A 194 1.16 23.46 5.08
C LEU A 194 1.33 22.01 5.54
N LEU A 195 0.42 21.49 6.38
CA LEU A 195 0.49 20.11 6.89
C LEU A 195 0.35 19.06 5.78
N THR A 196 -0.60 19.27 4.86
CA THR A 196 -0.86 18.35 3.75
C THR A 196 0.26 18.40 2.71
N GLY A 197 0.78 19.59 2.40
CA GLY A 197 1.91 19.77 1.49
C GLY A 197 3.19 19.15 2.03
N ILE A 198 3.46 19.32 3.34
CA ILE A 198 4.60 18.69 4.01
C ILE A 198 4.44 17.17 4.07
N SER A 199 3.25 16.64 4.36
CA SER A 199 3.00 15.17 4.31
C SER A 199 3.28 14.61 2.91
N LEU A 200 2.70 15.20 1.87
CA LEU A 200 2.85 14.74 0.49
C LEU A 200 4.31 14.81 0.01
N GLY A 201 4.99 15.94 0.23
CA GLY A 201 6.39 16.12 -0.13
C GLY A 201 7.33 15.19 0.64
N SER A 202 7.12 15.06 1.95
CA SER A 202 7.92 14.18 2.82
C SER A 202 7.76 12.70 2.46
N PHE A 203 6.53 12.25 2.18
CA PHE A 203 6.25 10.89 1.74
C PHE A 203 6.92 10.58 0.40
N LEU A 204 6.74 11.46 -0.60
CA LEU A 204 7.30 11.25 -1.94
C LEU A 204 8.83 11.28 -1.94
N GLY A 205 9.43 12.21 -1.20
CA GLY A 205 10.90 12.27 -1.02
C GLY A 205 11.45 11.01 -0.37
N ALA A 206 10.84 10.55 0.73
CA ALA A 206 11.26 9.32 1.40
C ALA A 206 11.03 8.08 0.53
N ALA A 207 9.88 7.97 -0.14
CA ALA A 207 9.58 6.86 -1.05
C ALA A 207 10.58 6.79 -2.22
N PHE A 208 10.97 7.94 -2.79
CA PHE A 208 12.01 8.02 -3.82
C PHE A 208 13.37 7.55 -3.30
N VAL A 209 13.85 8.12 -2.20
CA VAL A 209 15.17 7.79 -1.62
C VAL A 209 15.26 6.30 -1.24
N PHE A 210 14.25 5.77 -0.55
CA PHE A 210 14.22 4.36 -0.17
C PHE A 210 13.94 3.41 -1.35
N ALA A 211 13.35 3.87 -2.46
CA ALA A 211 13.30 3.10 -3.70
C ALA A 211 14.70 2.96 -4.32
N GLN A 212 15.41 4.08 -4.51
CA GLN A 212 16.75 4.02 -5.12
C GLN A 212 17.73 3.19 -4.28
N ILE A 213 17.78 3.39 -2.96
CA ILE A 213 18.64 2.59 -2.08
C ILE A 213 18.21 1.11 -2.08
N GLY A 214 16.91 0.81 -2.15
CA GLY A 214 16.39 -0.56 -2.25
C GLY A 214 16.87 -1.29 -3.51
N HIS A 215 16.96 -0.60 -4.66
CA HIS A 215 17.54 -1.16 -5.88
C HIS A 215 19.04 -1.48 -5.73
N PHE A 216 19.84 -0.64 -5.06
CA PHE A 216 21.27 -0.88 -4.85
C PHE A 216 21.56 -1.95 -3.78
N CYS A 217 20.87 -1.93 -2.64
CA CYS A 217 21.08 -2.88 -1.55
C CYS A 217 20.45 -4.26 -1.83
N GLY A 218 19.44 -4.33 -2.70
CA GLY A 218 18.69 -5.53 -3.03
C GLY A 218 17.40 -5.65 -2.20
N VAL A 219 16.28 -5.43 -2.88
CA VAL A 219 14.94 -5.18 -2.32
C VAL A 219 14.41 -6.21 -1.30
N ARG A 220 14.86 -7.46 -1.34
CA ARG A 220 14.48 -8.53 -0.40
C ARG A 220 15.61 -9.02 0.51
N ARG A 221 16.78 -8.37 0.56
CA ARG A 221 17.85 -8.75 1.50
C ARG A 221 17.45 -8.45 2.94
N ARG A 222 17.76 -9.37 3.88
CA ARG A 222 17.38 -9.23 5.29
C ARG A 222 17.93 -7.94 5.91
N ILE A 223 19.18 -7.57 5.63
CA ILE A 223 19.77 -6.30 6.10
C ILE A 223 19.00 -5.07 5.63
N TRP A 224 18.56 -5.02 4.36
CA TRP A 224 17.81 -3.88 3.83
C TRP A 224 16.44 -3.76 4.49
N LEU A 225 15.72 -4.89 4.60
CA LEU A 225 14.41 -4.96 5.23
C LEU A 225 14.48 -4.58 6.72
N LEU A 226 15.49 -5.06 7.45
CA LEU A 226 15.71 -4.69 8.85
C LEU A 226 16.05 -3.21 8.99
N THR A 227 17.01 -2.67 8.21
CA THR A 227 17.38 -1.25 8.26
C THR A 227 16.19 -0.33 7.95
N ASN A 228 15.33 -0.71 7.01
CA ASN A 228 14.10 0.03 6.71
C ASN A 228 13.15 0.09 7.93
N VAL A 229 12.91 -1.04 8.62
CA VAL A 229 12.01 -1.06 9.80
C VAL A 229 12.66 -0.42 11.05
N TRP A 230 13.98 -0.52 11.21
CA TRP A 230 14.70 0.25 12.24
C TRP A 230 14.61 1.76 12.02
N PHE A 231 14.70 2.22 10.76
CA PHE A 231 14.45 3.62 10.41
C PHE A 231 13.01 4.04 10.70
N GLN A 232 12.01 3.21 10.36
CA GLN A 232 10.61 3.47 10.72
C GLN A 232 10.44 3.62 12.25
N LEU A 233 11.05 2.73 13.04
CA LEU A 233 11.00 2.76 14.50
C LEU A 233 11.67 4.00 15.09
N PHE A 234 12.78 4.47 14.49
CA PHE A 234 13.45 5.72 14.87
C PHE A 234 12.56 6.95 14.62
N CYS A 235 11.89 7.02 13.46
CA CYS A 235 10.92 8.10 13.18
C CYS A 235 9.74 8.09 14.17
N LEU A 236 9.22 6.91 14.53
CA LEU A 236 8.16 6.79 15.54
C LEU A 236 8.63 7.20 16.93
N MET A 237 9.86 6.86 17.32
CA MET A 237 10.45 7.28 18.60
C MET A 237 10.55 8.81 18.71
N LEU A 238 11.03 9.49 17.65
CA LEU A 238 11.05 10.96 17.60
C LEU A 238 9.64 11.55 17.64
N ALA A 239 8.68 10.97 16.89
CA ALA A 239 7.29 11.41 16.91
C ALA A 239 6.66 11.26 18.30
N ALA A 240 6.90 10.15 19.00
CA ALA A 240 6.44 9.92 20.38
C ALA A 240 7.03 10.93 21.37
N ILE A 241 8.31 11.32 21.20
CA ILE A 241 8.95 12.36 22.03
C ILE A 241 8.29 13.73 21.77
N PHE A 242 7.95 14.07 20.53
CA PHE A 242 7.28 15.34 20.20
C PHE A 242 5.80 15.38 20.60
N LEU A 243 5.11 14.23 20.63
CA LEU A 243 3.73 14.05 21.11
C LEU A 243 3.61 13.91 22.63
N SER A 244 4.71 13.59 23.33
CA SER A 244 4.73 13.41 24.78
C SER A 244 4.30 14.69 25.52
N PRO A 245 3.55 14.59 26.63
CA PRO A 245 3.28 15.74 27.51
C PRO A 245 4.57 16.45 27.98
N HIS A 246 5.67 15.71 28.12
CA HIS A 246 6.99 16.24 28.50
C HIS A 246 7.86 16.64 27.30
N GLY A 247 7.33 16.52 26.08
CA GLY A 247 8.00 16.91 24.84
C GLY A 247 8.11 18.43 24.63
N PRO A 248 8.91 18.88 23.63
CA PRO A 248 9.13 20.30 23.36
C PRO A 248 7.83 21.05 23.12
N ALA A 249 7.57 22.12 23.89
CA ALA A 249 6.30 22.84 23.83
C ALA A 249 5.95 23.35 22.42
N LEU A 250 6.95 23.72 21.61
CA LEU A 250 6.80 24.25 20.26
C LEU A 250 6.43 23.22 19.18
N THR A 251 6.57 21.91 19.45
CA THR A 251 6.22 20.82 18.52
C THR A 251 4.90 20.14 18.87
N ARG A 252 4.24 20.50 19.98
CA ARG A 252 2.95 19.91 20.39
C ARG A 252 1.85 20.17 19.35
N LEU A 253 0.77 19.38 19.42
CA LEU A 253 -0.39 19.52 18.53
C LEU A 253 -0.93 20.96 18.49
N ASN A 254 -1.23 21.44 17.28
CA ASN A 254 -1.69 22.82 17.00
C ASN A 254 -0.68 23.94 17.35
N GLN A 255 0.61 23.62 17.57
CA GLN A 255 1.68 24.61 17.76
C GLN A 255 2.47 24.88 16.47
N LYS A 256 3.32 25.90 16.48
CA LYS A 256 4.05 26.42 15.30
C LYS A 256 4.88 25.37 14.53
N HIS A 257 5.28 24.26 15.16
CA HIS A 257 6.07 23.21 14.53
C HIS A 257 5.40 21.83 14.62
N ASP A 258 4.07 21.78 14.70
CA ASP A 258 3.29 20.55 14.63
C ASP A 258 3.53 19.77 13.31
N TRP A 259 3.88 20.49 12.24
CA TRP A 259 4.32 19.93 10.96
C TRP A 259 5.54 18.98 11.03
N ALA A 260 6.39 19.10 12.07
CA ALA A 260 7.52 18.20 12.25
C ALA A 260 7.06 16.76 12.50
N ILE A 261 5.93 16.58 13.18
CA ILE A 261 5.35 15.27 13.50
C ILE A 261 4.77 14.61 12.24
N ILE A 262 3.94 15.32 11.46
CA ILE A 262 3.37 14.75 10.22
C ILE A 262 4.47 14.45 9.20
N SER A 263 5.55 15.25 9.15
CA SER A 263 6.73 14.95 8.34
C SER A 263 7.41 13.65 8.76
N LEU A 264 7.64 13.42 10.07
CA LEU A 264 8.21 12.16 10.56
C LEU A 264 7.35 10.94 10.20
N PHE A 265 6.02 11.01 10.36
CA PHE A 265 5.13 9.92 9.97
C PHE A 265 5.09 9.70 8.44
N ALA A 266 5.08 10.78 7.66
CA ALA A 266 5.11 10.70 6.19
C ALA A 266 6.43 10.12 5.66
N ILE A 267 7.58 10.51 6.23
CA ILE A 267 8.89 9.93 5.92
C ILE A 267 8.91 8.43 6.24
N MET A 268 8.48 8.05 7.45
CA MET A 268 8.34 6.66 7.86
C MET A 268 7.46 5.87 6.88
N SER A 269 6.31 6.42 6.49
CA SER A 269 5.36 5.72 5.65
C SER A 269 5.82 5.64 4.19
N GLY A 270 6.50 6.65 3.66
CA GLY A 270 7.08 6.61 2.32
C GLY A 270 8.15 5.52 2.20
N ALA A 271 9.04 5.44 3.20
CA ALA A 271 10.05 4.39 3.29
C ALA A 271 9.44 2.98 3.38
N GLN A 272 8.33 2.82 4.14
CA GLN A 272 7.61 1.55 4.28
C GLN A 272 6.93 1.13 2.97
N VAL A 273 6.12 2.01 2.37
CA VAL A 273 5.32 1.69 1.17
C VAL A 273 6.23 1.42 -0.04
N ALA A 274 7.33 2.16 -0.16
CA ALA A 274 8.35 1.87 -1.17
C ALA A 274 8.94 0.47 -0.99
N ALA A 275 9.31 0.06 0.23
CA ALA A 275 9.85 -1.28 0.48
C ALA A 275 8.82 -2.39 0.25
N ALA A 276 7.58 -2.20 0.69
CA ALA A 276 6.48 -3.16 0.48
C ALA A 276 6.20 -3.40 -1.01
N ARG A 277 6.08 -2.33 -1.82
CA ARG A 277 5.89 -2.43 -3.28
C ARG A 277 7.07 -3.12 -3.98
N GLN A 278 8.30 -2.86 -3.54
CA GLN A 278 9.51 -3.49 -4.09
C GLN A 278 9.68 -4.97 -3.69
N ALA A 279 9.11 -5.41 -2.58
CA ALA A 279 9.20 -6.79 -2.08
C ALA A 279 8.43 -7.82 -2.96
N SER A 280 7.91 -7.41 -4.12
CA SER A 280 7.21 -8.23 -5.13
C SER A 280 5.85 -8.81 -4.71
N ILE A 281 5.37 -8.52 -3.49
CA ILE A 281 4.06 -8.96 -2.97
C ILE A 281 3.03 -7.87 -3.28
N GLN A 282 2.60 -7.79 -4.54
CA GLN A 282 1.76 -6.69 -5.05
C GLN A 282 0.41 -6.55 -4.31
N GLU A 283 -0.09 -7.65 -3.75
CA GLU A 283 -1.34 -7.77 -2.99
C GLU A 283 -1.37 -6.96 -1.69
N ILE A 284 -0.21 -6.76 -1.05
CA ILE A 284 -0.07 -6.16 0.28
C ILE A 284 0.86 -4.95 0.19
N PRO A 285 0.41 -3.82 -0.38
CA PRO A 285 1.25 -2.63 -0.57
C PRO A 285 1.49 -1.83 0.72
N THR A 286 0.81 -2.20 1.81
CA THR A 286 0.69 -1.50 3.10
C THR A 286 0.00 -0.13 3.05
N ALA A 287 0.07 0.60 1.93
CA ALA A 287 -0.85 1.68 1.54
C ALA A 287 -0.76 2.00 0.03
N PRO A 288 -1.76 2.67 -0.58
CA PRO A 288 -3.14 2.82 -0.12
C PRO A 288 -3.96 1.53 -0.37
N MET A 289 -5.23 1.50 0.05
CA MET A 289 -6.09 0.31 -0.11
C MET A 289 -6.82 0.21 -1.47
N THR A 290 -6.91 1.29 -2.25
CA THR A 290 -7.84 1.39 -3.39
C THR A 290 -7.63 0.30 -4.44
N SER A 291 -6.38 -0.02 -4.81
CA SER A 291 -6.13 -1.13 -5.74
C SER A 291 -6.59 -2.45 -5.14
N SER A 292 -6.17 -2.76 -3.91
CA SER A 292 -6.50 -4.04 -3.25
C SER A 292 -8.00 -4.27 -3.07
N TYR A 293 -8.83 -3.23 -2.94
CA TYR A 293 -10.29 -3.36 -2.97
C TYR A 293 -10.80 -3.82 -4.35
N VAL A 294 -10.37 -3.15 -5.42
CA VAL A 294 -10.72 -3.52 -6.80
C VAL A 294 -10.19 -4.92 -7.14
N ASP A 295 -8.94 -5.21 -6.78
CA ASP A 295 -8.26 -6.49 -6.97
C ASP A 295 -8.92 -7.64 -6.18
N LEU A 296 -9.62 -7.35 -5.07
CA LEU A 296 -10.36 -8.34 -4.29
C LEU A 296 -11.76 -8.59 -4.89
N VAL A 297 -12.47 -7.53 -5.29
CA VAL A 297 -13.83 -7.63 -5.85
C VAL A 297 -13.81 -8.23 -7.26
N GLY A 298 -12.77 -7.94 -8.05
CA GLY A 298 -12.56 -8.53 -9.38
C GLY A 298 -11.88 -9.90 -9.38
N ASP A 299 -11.65 -10.53 -8.23
CA ASP A 299 -10.93 -11.81 -8.16
C ASP A 299 -11.79 -12.97 -8.67
N LYS A 300 -11.31 -13.68 -9.71
CA LYS A 300 -11.98 -14.85 -10.31
C LYS A 300 -12.29 -15.95 -9.28
N TYR A 301 -11.53 -16.02 -8.19
CA TYR A 301 -11.69 -17.01 -7.12
C TYR A 301 -12.31 -16.42 -5.85
N ILE A 302 -12.97 -15.25 -5.91
CA ILE A 302 -13.61 -14.62 -4.75
C ILE A 302 -14.50 -15.60 -3.96
N PHE A 303 -15.33 -16.40 -4.64
CA PHE A 303 -16.24 -17.40 -4.07
C PHE A 303 -15.62 -18.78 -3.79
N ALA A 304 -14.31 -18.99 -4.04
CA ALA A 304 -13.67 -20.28 -3.77
C ALA A 304 -13.54 -20.57 -2.26
N GLY A 305 -13.32 -21.82 -1.85
CA GLY A 305 -12.97 -22.12 -0.46
C GLY A 305 -11.68 -21.41 -0.01
N PHE A 306 -11.52 -21.14 1.28
CA PHE A 306 -10.29 -20.52 1.82
C PHE A 306 -9.03 -21.38 1.63
N GLY A 307 -9.19 -22.71 1.62
CA GLY A 307 -8.11 -23.68 1.38
C GLY A 307 -7.76 -23.93 -0.09
N ASN A 308 -8.37 -23.25 -1.06
CA ASN A 308 -7.98 -23.38 -2.46
C ASN A 308 -6.68 -22.59 -2.72
N GLU A 309 -5.62 -23.28 -3.14
CA GLU A 309 -4.30 -22.71 -3.46
C GLU A 309 -4.38 -21.53 -4.43
N LYS A 310 -5.24 -21.64 -5.46
CA LYS A 310 -5.42 -20.59 -6.49
C LYS A 310 -6.09 -19.33 -5.90
N GLY A 311 -6.61 -19.41 -4.67
CA GLY A 311 -7.14 -18.29 -3.87
C GLY A 311 -6.15 -17.69 -2.85
N ARG A 312 -4.87 -18.08 -2.81
CA ARG A 312 -3.86 -17.51 -1.88
C ARG A 312 -3.76 -15.98 -2.00
N ALA A 313 -3.80 -15.44 -3.21
CA ALA A 313 -3.73 -14.01 -3.50
C ALA A 313 -4.92 -13.23 -2.89
N ARG A 314 -6.15 -13.70 -3.14
CA ARG A 314 -7.38 -13.19 -2.52
C ARG A 314 -7.30 -13.20 -0.99
N ASN A 315 -6.84 -14.31 -0.39
CA ASN A 315 -6.73 -14.42 1.07
C ASN A 315 -5.80 -13.34 1.64
N ARG A 316 -4.68 -13.04 0.95
CA ARG A 316 -3.72 -11.98 1.32
C ARG A 316 -4.30 -10.58 1.18
N ARG A 317 -5.00 -10.29 0.08
CA ARG A 317 -5.73 -9.02 -0.15
C ARG A 317 -6.79 -8.77 0.94
N LEU A 318 -7.58 -9.79 1.27
CA LEU A 318 -8.60 -9.73 2.31
C LEU A 318 -7.98 -9.48 3.69
N ALA A 319 -6.91 -10.21 4.05
CA ALA A 319 -6.20 -10.03 5.32
C ALA A 319 -5.58 -8.62 5.44
N TYR A 320 -5.02 -8.08 4.36
CA TYR A 320 -4.53 -6.70 4.29
C TYR A 320 -5.64 -5.67 4.55
N ILE A 321 -6.78 -5.78 3.85
CA ILE A 321 -7.92 -4.86 4.01
C ILE A 321 -8.48 -4.91 5.43
N MET A 322 -8.70 -6.12 5.98
CA MET A 322 -9.20 -6.28 7.35
C MET A 322 -8.20 -5.75 8.39
N ALA A 323 -6.90 -5.98 8.20
CA ALA A 323 -5.86 -5.41 9.06
C ALA A 323 -5.87 -3.88 9.06
N MET A 324 -5.99 -3.23 7.90
CA MET A 324 -6.10 -1.77 7.80
C MET A 324 -7.35 -1.22 8.49
N ILE A 325 -8.52 -1.86 8.31
CA ILE A 325 -9.79 -1.45 8.91
C ILE A 325 -9.75 -1.60 10.44
N VAL A 326 -9.38 -2.79 10.94
CA VAL A 326 -9.34 -3.07 12.38
C VAL A 326 -8.25 -2.23 13.07
N GLY A 327 -7.10 -2.03 12.42
CA GLY A 327 -6.06 -1.11 12.88
C GLY A 327 -6.56 0.33 12.99
N SER A 328 -7.24 0.85 11.96
CA SER A 328 -7.84 2.19 11.99
C SER A 328 -8.86 2.37 13.12
N PHE A 329 -9.74 1.39 13.32
CA PHE A 329 -10.74 1.40 14.39
C PHE A 329 -10.09 1.39 15.79
N ILE A 330 -9.09 0.53 16.00
CA ILE A 330 -8.33 0.47 17.26
C ILE A 330 -7.55 1.76 17.50
N GLY A 331 -6.90 2.31 16.47
CA GLY A 331 -6.17 3.59 16.54
C GLY A 331 -7.08 4.75 16.95
N GLY A 332 -8.27 4.87 16.35
CA GLY A 332 -9.26 5.89 16.70
C GLY A 332 -9.81 5.75 18.13
N ILE A 333 -10.05 4.51 18.59
CA ILE A 333 -10.46 4.25 19.98
C ILE A 333 -9.34 4.63 20.96
N MET A 334 -8.10 4.23 20.69
CA MET A 334 -6.97 4.53 21.57
C MET A 334 -6.62 6.02 21.59
N HIS A 335 -6.71 6.71 20.46
CA HIS A 335 -6.57 8.17 20.37
C HIS A 335 -7.56 8.87 21.31
N LYS A 336 -8.84 8.48 21.24
CA LYS A 336 -9.92 9.04 22.07
C LYS A 336 -9.72 8.85 23.57
N TYR A 337 -9.20 7.70 24.02
CA TYR A 337 -9.14 7.37 25.46
C TYR A 337 -7.76 7.51 26.11
N ALA A 338 -6.67 7.37 25.34
CA ALA A 338 -5.29 7.39 25.85
C ALA A 338 -4.43 8.53 25.26
N GLY A 339 -4.91 9.22 24.23
CA GLY A 339 -4.19 10.27 23.52
C GLY A 339 -3.11 9.75 22.57
N SER A 340 -2.79 10.55 21.56
CA SER A 340 -1.98 10.16 20.40
C SER A 340 -0.63 9.51 20.74
N TRP A 341 0.06 10.00 21.79
CA TRP A 341 1.40 9.51 22.15
C TRP A 341 1.40 8.01 22.51
N VAL A 342 0.36 7.52 23.21
CA VAL A 342 0.21 6.08 23.55
C VAL A 342 0.00 5.25 22.28
N VAL A 343 -0.73 5.80 21.31
CA VAL A 343 -0.97 5.15 20.01
C VAL A 343 0.33 4.98 19.23
N VAL A 344 1.24 5.96 19.29
CA VAL A 344 2.58 5.85 18.68
C VAL A 344 3.41 4.76 19.37
N VAL A 345 3.42 4.70 20.71
CA VAL A 345 4.16 3.67 21.47
C VAL A 345 3.65 2.25 21.15
N VAL A 346 2.35 2.07 20.97
CA VAL A 346 1.78 0.78 20.53
C VAL A 346 2.10 0.48 19.05
N ALA A 347 2.13 1.49 18.18
CA ALA A 347 2.63 1.30 16.82
C ALA A 347 4.11 0.86 16.81
N MET A 348 4.95 1.38 17.72
CA MET A 348 6.34 0.95 17.90
C MET A 348 6.46 -0.52 18.31
N SER A 349 5.58 -1.05 19.18
CA SER A 349 5.61 -2.48 19.53
C SER A 349 5.30 -3.38 18.33
N PHE A 350 4.42 -2.94 17.41
CA PHE A 350 4.19 -3.66 16.15
C PHE A 350 5.39 -3.60 15.20
N LYS A 351 6.15 -2.48 15.14
CA LYS A 351 7.41 -2.43 14.39
C LYS A 351 8.47 -3.38 14.97
N LEU A 352 8.57 -3.48 16.30
CA LEU A 352 9.46 -4.43 16.97
C LEU A 352 9.07 -5.89 16.67
N ALA A 353 7.77 -6.22 16.66
CA ALA A 353 7.31 -7.55 16.25
C ALA A 353 7.66 -7.85 14.78
N VAL A 354 7.55 -6.88 13.87
CA VAL A 354 7.98 -7.02 12.46
C VAL A 354 9.50 -7.27 12.34
N ILE A 355 10.33 -6.61 13.16
CA ILE A 355 11.79 -6.85 13.22
C ILE A 355 12.08 -8.30 13.64
N VAL A 356 11.36 -8.84 14.63
CA VAL A 356 11.48 -10.25 15.05
C VAL A 356 11.05 -11.21 13.93
N LEU A 357 9.92 -10.95 13.27
CA LEU A 357 9.44 -11.78 12.15
C LEU A 357 10.45 -11.84 10.98
N ILE A 358 10.98 -10.69 10.54
CA ILE A 358 12.00 -10.62 9.48
C ILE A 358 13.31 -11.31 9.90
N SER A 359 13.63 -11.30 11.19
CA SER A 359 14.83 -11.96 11.73
C SER A 359 14.72 -13.50 11.71
N ILE A 360 13.53 -14.05 11.96
CA ILE A 360 13.29 -15.50 12.00
C ILE A 360 12.99 -16.07 10.60
N ALA A 361 12.37 -15.26 9.72
CA ALA A 361 11.93 -15.64 8.38
C ALA A 361 12.98 -16.45 7.57
N PRO A 362 12.59 -17.54 6.87
CA PRO A 362 13.48 -18.31 6.02
C PRO A 362 14.08 -17.49 4.87
N ALA A 363 15.23 -17.96 4.39
CA ALA A 363 15.90 -17.40 3.24
C ALA A 363 15.55 -18.20 1.98
N ASP A 364 15.43 -17.51 0.84
CA ASP A 364 15.42 -18.17 -0.46
C ASP A 364 16.75 -18.93 -0.62
N PRO A 365 16.74 -20.22 -1.05
CA PRO A 365 17.95 -20.86 -1.52
C PRO A 365 18.60 -19.96 -2.59
N PRO A 366 19.92 -19.74 -2.54
CA PRO A 366 20.58 -19.01 -3.61
C PRO A 366 20.35 -19.77 -4.91
N LYS A 367 19.61 -19.17 -5.85
CA LYS A 367 19.45 -19.75 -7.20
C LYS A 367 20.84 -20.07 -7.70
N LYS A 368 21.16 -21.36 -7.87
CA LYS A 368 22.36 -21.79 -8.59
C LYS A 368 22.31 -21.00 -9.90
N LYS A 369 23.34 -20.18 -10.17
CA LYS A 369 23.59 -19.78 -11.55
C LYS A 369 23.76 -21.11 -12.28
N LYS A 370 22.83 -21.48 -13.19
CA LYS A 370 22.97 -22.67 -14.05
C LYS A 370 24.41 -22.69 -14.50
N SER A 371 25.14 -23.75 -14.14
CA SER A 371 26.59 -23.71 -14.27
C SER A 371 26.93 -23.59 -15.76
N LYS A 372 28.15 -23.14 -16.08
CA LYS A 372 28.59 -23.11 -17.49
C LYS A 372 28.59 -24.52 -18.15
N GLN A 373 28.35 -25.59 -17.39
CA GLN A 373 28.15 -26.94 -17.89
C GLN A 373 26.75 -27.11 -18.48
N GLU A 374 25.66 -26.85 -17.73
CA GLU A 374 24.28 -26.96 -18.25
C GLU A 374 24.10 -26.14 -19.54
N ALA A 375 24.58 -24.89 -19.57
CA ALA A 375 24.47 -24.04 -20.75
C ALA A 375 25.37 -24.48 -21.93
N ALA A 376 26.43 -25.26 -21.67
CA ALA A 376 27.28 -25.87 -22.70
C ALA A 376 26.74 -27.24 -23.16
N GLU A 377 26.04 -27.97 -22.31
CA GLU A 377 25.36 -29.23 -22.64
C GLU A 377 24.09 -28.95 -23.45
N GLU A 378 23.26 -27.99 -23.02
CA GLU A 378 22.10 -27.50 -23.79
C GLU A 378 22.53 -26.86 -25.13
N GLY A 379 23.71 -26.23 -25.16
CA GLY A 379 24.34 -25.73 -26.39
C GLY A 379 24.82 -26.86 -27.32
N LYS A 380 25.56 -27.84 -26.78
CA LYS A 380 26.03 -29.02 -27.53
C LYS A 380 24.86 -29.83 -28.09
N ASN A 381 23.83 -30.09 -27.30
CA ASN A 381 22.71 -30.94 -27.71
C ASN A 381 21.95 -30.32 -28.90
N LYS A 382 21.75 -28.99 -28.89
CA LYS A 382 21.16 -28.24 -30.01
C LYS A 382 22.05 -28.20 -31.25
N GLU A 383 23.36 -28.22 -31.09
CA GLU A 383 24.29 -28.33 -32.22
C GLU A 383 24.28 -29.74 -32.83
N SER A 384 24.24 -30.80 -32.00
CA SER A 384 24.06 -32.18 -32.50
C SER A 384 22.70 -32.41 -33.15
N GLU A 385 21.60 -31.86 -32.61
CA GLU A 385 20.30 -31.87 -33.30
C GLU A 385 20.35 -31.16 -34.65
N ARG A 386 21.06 -30.03 -34.74
CA ARG A 386 21.19 -29.26 -35.98
C ARG A 386 22.00 -30.01 -37.04
N VAL A 387 23.07 -30.71 -36.65
CA VAL A 387 23.82 -31.60 -37.54
C VAL A 387 22.99 -32.81 -37.96
N ALA A 388 22.24 -33.42 -37.04
CA ALA A 388 21.37 -34.57 -37.32
C ALA A 388 20.15 -34.25 -38.21
N ARG A 389 19.84 -32.96 -38.44
CA ARG A 389 18.84 -32.49 -39.42
C ARG A 389 19.47 -31.95 -40.71
N SER A 390 20.78 -32.10 -40.89
CA SER A 390 21.55 -31.60 -42.04
C SER A 390 22.19 -32.72 -42.88
N ASN A 391 21.98 -33.98 -42.48
CA ASN A 391 22.28 -35.20 -43.24
C ASN A 391 20.98 -35.94 -43.55
#